data_AF-A0A1W1YMB8-F1
#
_entry.id   AF-A0A1W1YMB8-F1
#
_cell.length_a   1.000
_cell.length_b   1.000
_cell.length_c   1.000
_cell.angle_alpha   90.00
_cell.angle_beta   90.00
_cell.angle_gamma   90.00
#
_symmetry.space_group_name_H-M   'P 1'
#
loop_
_entity.id
_entity.type
_entity.pdbx_description
1 polymer ?
#
loop_
_entity_poly.entity_id
_entity_poly.type
_entity_poly.pdbx_seq_one_letter_code
_entity_poly.pdbx_strand_id
1 'polypeptide(L)'
;MGAIIKKVAHGSPAHCSGVRPGERLLSVNGHRIADVLDYRFYAYDPRLELELEDGEGRVRRVRLRKSEGADPGLEFETYLMDKARSCANKCVFCFVDQLPPGMRETLYFKDDDARLSFLMGNYITLTNLSSRELKRIIDLRISPINVSVHAANPELRASMLGNPRGAEGMERMRALAAAGIVMNCQIVLCPGLNDREELSRTMEELAALYPEVASVSVVPVGLTKHREGLYPLRPFGREEAAEAVRQVDLFGEACLSRFGSRVFFCADELYLKANLSLPPEEYYEDYPQLENGVGMLRLLEAEFLAALEEIPPSAVCRPCSVATGVAAAPFLKRLVDLAAGSCHTVDCRILPVVNRFFGETIDVAGLVTGGDLISQLSGRDLGGRLLIPAVMLRHGGDVFLDDVTPEEASSALGVPVLSVQTDGGALAKALFEI
;
A
#
# COMPACT_ATOMS: atom_id res chain seq x y z
N MET A 1 3.07 -28.66 -9.89
CA MET A 1 4.05 -28.18 -10.88
C MET A 1 5.19 -27.58 -10.08
N GLY A 2 6.43 -27.92 -10.40
CA GLY A 2 7.60 -27.35 -9.73
C GLY A 2 8.07 -26.05 -10.39
N ALA A 3 8.90 -25.28 -9.70
CA ALA A 3 9.38 -23.98 -10.17
C ALA A 3 10.75 -24.07 -10.83
N ILE A 4 10.95 -23.35 -11.94
CA ILE A 4 12.24 -23.32 -12.66
C ILE A 4 13.19 -22.36 -11.97
N ILE A 5 14.40 -22.84 -11.65
CA ILE A 5 15.47 -22.06 -11.06
C ILE A 5 16.11 -21.21 -12.17
N LYS A 6 15.97 -19.89 -12.09
CA LYS A 6 16.54 -18.95 -13.06
C LYS A 6 18.01 -18.66 -12.77
N LYS A 7 18.34 -18.51 -11.49
CA LYS A 7 19.70 -18.18 -11.06
C LYS A 7 19.99 -18.81 -9.70
N VAL A 8 21.25 -19.14 -9.49
CA VAL A 8 21.77 -19.61 -8.21
C VAL A 8 22.83 -18.61 -7.76
N ALA A 9 22.69 -18.08 -6.55
CA ALA A 9 23.63 -17.09 -6.02
C ALA A 9 25.02 -17.71 -5.84
N HIS A 10 26.07 -17.06 -6.33
CA HIS A 10 27.43 -17.57 -6.27
C HIS A 10 27.89 -17.68 -4.80
N GLY A 11 28.44 -18.84 -4.41
CA GLY A 11 28.87 -19.11 -3.04
C GLY A 11 27.74 -19.45 -2.06
N SER A 12 26.49 -19.53 -2.53
CA SER A 12 25.35 -19.96 -1.71
C SER A 12 25.41 -21.46 -1.37
N PRO A 13 24.67 -21.91 -0.34
CA PRO A 13 24.52 -23.33 -0.03
C PRO A 13 24.08 -24.17 -1.24
N ALA A 14 23.15 -23.66 -2.06
CA ALA A 14 22.70 -24.32 -3.27
C ALA A 14 23.81 -24.42 -4.33
N HIS A 15 24.59 -23.36 -4.51
CA HIS A 15 25.74 -23.37 -5.42
C HIS A 15 26.79 -24.40 -5.00
N CYS A 16 27.15 -24.41 -3.71
CA CYS A 16 28.13 -25.35 -3.14
C CYS A 16 27.66 -26.82 -3.21
N SER A 17 26.34 -27.05 -3.14
CA SER A 17 25.73 -28.38 -3.32
C SER A 17 25.49 -28.77 -4.78
N GLY A 18 25.87 -27.93 -5.74
CA GLY A 18 25.86 -28.25 -7.17
C GLY A 18 24.48 -28.11 -7.84
N VAL A 19 23.59 -27.28 -7.31
CA VAL A 19 22.33 -26.89 -7.97
C VAL A 19 22.64 -25.98 -9.15
N ARG A 20 21.94 -26.18 -10.27
CA ARG A 20 22.19 -25.47 -11.53
C ARG A 20 20.97 -24.66 -11.96
N PRO A 21 21.18 -23.49 -12.58
CA PRO A 21 20.13 -22.80 -13.31
C PRO A 21 19.50 -23.71 -14.38
N GLY A 22 18.19 -23.58 -14.58
CA GLY A 22 17.39 -24.38 -15.50
C GLY A 22 16.79 -25.66 -14.88
N GLU A 23 17.24 -26.07 -13.70
CA GLU A 23 16.61 -27.19 -12.97
C GLU A 23 15.27 -26.76 -12.36
N ARG A 24 14.34 -27.70 -12.26
CA ARG A 24 13.01 -27.48 -11.67
C ARG A 24 12.95 -28.07 -10.26
N LEU A 25 12.61 -27.24 -9.27
CA LEU A 25 12.40 -27.67 -7.89
C LEU A 25 11.03 -28.34 -7.73
N LEU A 26 11.02 -29.62 -7.33
CA LEU A 26 9.81 -30.41 -7.14
C LEU A 26 9.38 -30.50 -5.67
N SER A 27 10.32 -30.80 -4.78
CA SER A 27 10.06 -30.97 -3.35
C SER A 27 11.24 -30.50 -2.49
N VAL A 28 10.94 -30.12 -1.26
CA VAL A 28 11.91 -29.82 -0.20
C VAL A 28 11.53 -30.68 1.01
N ASN A 29 12.47 -31.45 1.54
CA ASN A 29 12.27 -32.35 2.68
C ASN A 29 11.06 -33.31 2.49
N GLY A 30 10.80 -33.75 1.26
CA GLY A 30 9.68 -34.63 0.91
C GLY A 30 8.34 -33.91 0.73
N HIS A 31 8.28 -32.60 0.94
CA HIS A 31 7.08 -31.78 0.71
C HIS A 31 7.11 -31.16 -0.68
N ARG A 32 6.06 -31.38 -1.47
CA ARG A 32 5.94 -30.77 -2.81
C ARG A 32 5.86 -29.26 -2.71
N ILE A 33 6.65 -28.57 -3.54
CA ILE A 33 6.63 -27.12 -3.65
C ILE A 33 5.69 -26.72 -4.78
N ALA A 34 4.57 -26.09 -4.45
CA ALA A 34 3.63 -25.56 -5.43
C ALA A 34 3.85 -24.07 -5.72
N ASP A 35 4.32 -23.30 -4.74
CA ASP A 35 4.57 -21.87 -4.87
C ASP A 35 5.66 -21.41 -3.90
N VAL A 36 5.91 -20.10 -3.88
CA VAL A 36 6.89 -19.43 -3.03
C VAL A 36 6.66 -19.58 -1.53
N LEU A 37 5.42 -19.80 -1.08
CA LEU A 37 5.12 -19.97 0.34
C LEU A 37 5.56 -21.34 0.84
N ASP A 38 5.25 -22.39 0.07
CA ASP A 38 5.77 -23.73 0.36
C ASP A 38 7.30 -23.70 0.40
N TYR A 39 7.91 -23.02 -0.58
CA TYR A 39 9.36 -22.89 -0.64
C TYR A 39 9.91 -22.20 0.61
N ARG A 40 9.40 -21.03 1.00
CA ARG A 40 9.86 -20.30 2.18
C ARG A 40 9.67 -21.10 3.47
N PHE A 41 8.54 -21.81 3.59
CA PHE A 41 8.23 -22.61 4.77
C PHE A 41 9.15 -23.83 4.89
N TYR A 42 9.19 -24.69 3.86
CA TYR A 42 9.97 -25.93 3.91
C TYR A 42 11.48 -25.70 3.74
N ALA A 43 11.90 -24.58 3.16
CA ALA A 43 13.30 -24.19 3.10
C ALA A 43 13.79 -23.49 4.38
N TYR A 44 12.96 -23.32 5.42
CA TYR A 44 13.39 -22.68 6.67
C TYR A 44 14.48 -23.50 7.39
N ASP A 45 14.34 -24.82 7.40
CA ASP A 45 15.19 -25.74 8.13
C ASP A 45 16.69 -25.66 7.75
N PRO A 46 17.61 -25.91 8.69
CA PRO A 46 19.05 -25.88 8.42
C PRO A 46 19.54 -27.05 7.55
N ARG A 47 18.77 -28.13 7.43
CA ARG A 47 19.08 -29.30 6.61
C ARG A 47 17.98 -29.49 5.58
N LEU A 48 18.33 -29.31 4.32
CA LEU A 48 17.39 -29.44 3.22
C LEU A 48 17.77 -30.61 2.31
N GLU A 49 16.78 -31.42 1.95
CA GLU A 49 16.83 -32.37 0.85
C GLU A 49 15.92 -31.86 -0.28
N LEU A 50 16.53 -31.41 -1.38
CA LEU A 50 15.84 -30.91 -2.56
C LEU A 50 15.66 -32.04 -3.57
N GLU A 51 14.47 -32.21 -4.12
CA GLU A 51 14.26 -32.99 -5.36
C GLU A 51 14.20 -32.04 -6.56
N LEU A 52 15.16 -32.21 -7.47
CA LEU A 52 15.33 -31.39 -8.66
C LEU A 52 15.11 -32.24 -9.91
N GLU A 53 14.41 -31.68 -10.89
CA GLU A 53 14.20 -32.26 -12.21
C GLU A 53 15.03 -31.47 -13.24
N ASP A 54 15.84 -32.16 -14.05
CA ASP A 54 16.57 -31.53 -15.15
C ASP A 54 15.70 -31.34 -16.41
N GLY A 55 16.24 -30.70 -17.44
CA GLY A 55 15.53 -30.48 -18.71
C GLY A 55 15.19 -31.76 -19.49
N GLU A 56 15.75 -32.91 -19.11
CA GLU A 56 15.45 -34.22 -19.69
C GLU A 56 14.43 -35.01 -18.84
N GLY A 57 13.91 -34.43 -17.75
CA GLY A 57 12.96 -35.05 -16.85
C GLY A 57 13.58 -36.01 -15.82
N ARG A 58 14.91 -36.03 -15.66
CA ARG A 58 15.57 -36.86 -14.64
C ARG A 58 15.51 -36.17 -13.30
N VAL A 59 15.02 -36.91 -12.29
CA VAL A 59 14.91 -36.42 -10.92
C VAL A 59 16.14 -36.82 -10.13
N ARG A 60 16.79 -35.85 -9.47
CA ARG A 60 17.91 -36.07 -8.55
C ARG A 60 17.64 -35.43 -7.19
N ARG A 61 18.24 -36.01 -6.14
CA ARG A 61 18.18 -35.48 -4.78
C ARG A 61 19.47 -34.77 -4.43
N VAL A 62 19.36 -33.55 -3.93
CA VAL A 62 20.49 -32.73 -3.48
C VAL A 62 20.31 -32.41 -2.01
N ARG A 63 21.32 -32.71 -1.19
CA ARG A 63 21.33 -32.34 0.23
C ARG A 63 22.19 -31.11 0.41
N LEU A 64 21.67 -30.12 1.13
CA LEU A 64 22.41 -28.93 1.48
C LEU A 64 22.23 -28.60 2.97
N ARG A 65 23.20 -27.86 3.50
CA ARG A 65 23.20 -27.36 4.87
C ARG A 65 23.34 -25.86 4.87
N LYS A 66 22.57 -25.20 5.72
CA LYS A 66 22.58 -23.76 5.92
C LYS A 66 22.27 -23.43 7.38
N SER A 67 22.45 -22.19 7.76
CA SER A 67 21.87 -21.67 9.00
C SER A 67 20.35 -21.71 8.93
N GLU A 68 19.71 -21.91 10.07
CA GLU A 68 18.26 -21.81 10.20
C GLU A 68 17.78 -20.44 9.71
N GLY A 69 16.69 -20.42 8.92
CA GLY A 69 16.15 -19.20 8.32
C GLY A 69 16.99 -18.57 7.20
N ALA A 70 18.23 -19.01 6.96
CA ALA A 70 19.05 -18.46 5.87
C ALA A 70 18.51 -18.87 4.49
N ASP A 71 18.71 -18.04 3.48
CA ASP A 71 18.32 -18.36 2.11
C ASP A 71 19.31 -19.40 1.51
N PRO A 72 18.83 -20.51 0.91
CA PRO A 72 19.70 -21.43 0.19
C PRO A 72 20.30 -20.85 -1.09
N GLY A 73 19.81 -19.70 -1.58
CA GLY A 73 20.36 -18.93 -2.71
C GLY A 73 19.77 -19.30 -4.07
N LEU A 74 18.49 -19.67 -4.11
CA LEU A 74 17.78 -20.00 -5.35
C LEU A 74 16.87 -18.83 -5.76
N GLU A 75 17.07 -18.33 -6.98
CA GLU A 75 16.18 -17.37 -7.61
C GLU A 75 15.39 -18.07 -8.72
N PHE A 76 14.06 -17.92 -8.69
CA PHE A 76 13.15 -18.58 -9.64
C PHE A 76 12.72 -17.65 -10.79
N GLU A 77 12.18 -18.24 -11.85
CA GLU A 77 11.74 -17.49 -13.03
C GLU A 77 10.61 -16.49 -12.73
N THR A 78 9.65 -16.90 -11.90
CA THR A 78 8.62 -16.01 -11.35
C THR A 78 8.77 -15.93 -9.84
N TYR A 79 8.57 -14.74 -9.27
CA TYR A 79 8.68 -14.52 -7.82
C TYR A 79 7.71 -15.40 -7.03
N LEU A 80 6.48 -15.57 -7.55
CA LEU A 80 5.46 -16.42 -6.93
C LEU A 80 5.69 -17.92 -7.15
N MET A 81 6.70 -18.29 -7.96
CA MET A 81 6.95 -19.67 -8.42
C MET A 81 5.78 -20.28 -9.20
N ASP A 82 4.82 -19.43 -9.58
CA ASP A 82 3.59 -19.70 -10.30
C ASP A 82 3.10 -18.37 -10.93
N LYS A 83 1.99 -18.39 -11.68
CA LYS A 83 1.36 -17.17 -12.22
C LYS A 83 0.52 -16.48 -11.15
N ALA A 84 0.60 -15.16 -11.10
CA ALA A 84 -0.30 -14.33 -10.28
C ALA A 84 -1.74 -14.52 -10.77
N ARG A 85 -2.70 -14.60 -9.84
CA ARG A 85 -4.11 -14.75 -10.18
C ARG A 85 -4.78 -13.38 -10.23
N SER A 86 -5.51 -13.13 -11.32
CA SER A 86 -6.31 -11.91 -11.45
C SER A 86 -7.54 -11.95 -10.54
N CYS A 87 -7.90 -10.79 -9.98
CA CYS A 87 -9.13 -10.60 -9.22
C CYS A 87 -10.38 -10.96 -10.04
N ALA A 88 -11.29 -11.74 -9.46
CA ALA A 88 -12.57 -12.09 -10.11
C ALA A 88 -13.71 -11.11 -9.78
N ASN A 89 -13.44 -10.09 -8.95
CA ASN A 89 -14.44 -9.16 -8.48
C ASN A 89 -14.69 -8.02 -9.47
N LYS A 90 -15.90 -7.47 -9.39
CA LYS A 90 -16.36 -6.29 -10.14
C LYS A 90 -16.87 -5.26 -9.15
N CYS A 91 -15.99 -4.85 -8.24
CA CYS A 91 -16.37 -4.00 -7.12
C CYS A 91 -16.91 -2.66 -7.61
N VAL A 92 -17.98 -2.16 -6.99
CA VAL A 92 -18.58 -0.85 -7.33
C VAL A 92 -17.58 0.32 -7.17
N PHE A 93 -16.58 0.13 -6.31
CA PHE A 93 -15.52 1.07 -5.97
C PHE A 93 -14.13 0.68 -6.53
N CYS A 94 -14.04 -0.31 -7.43
CA CYS A 94 -12.74 -0.77 -7.95
C CYS A 94 -11.99 0.39 -8.63
N PHE A 95 -10.81 0.78 -8.13
CA PHE A 95 -10.04 1.89 -8.71
C PHE A 95 -9.50 1.54 -10.11
N VAL A 96 -9.07 0.28 -10.31
CA VAL A 96 -8.52 -0.21 -11.57
C VAL A 96 -9.51 -0.13 -12.73
N ASP A 97 -10.81 -0.37 -12.47
CA ASP A 97 -11.87 -0.24 -13.49
C ASP A 97 -12.10 1.19 -13.97
N GLN A 98 -11.56 2.18 -13.25
CA GLN A 98 -11.73 3.61 -13.54
C GLN A 98 -10.43 4.23 -14.07
N LEU A 99 -9.43 3.41 -14.43
CA LEU A 99 -8.21 3.89 -15.03
C LEU A 99 -8.49 4.29 -16.50
N PRO A 100 -8.05 5.48 -16.95
CA PRO A 100 -8.14 5.83 -18.37
C PRO A 100 -7.36 4.85 -19.24
N PRO A 101 -7.70 4.72 -20.53
CA PRO A 101 -6.92 3.95 -21.49
C PRO A 101 -5.55 4.60 -21.75
N GLY A 102 -4.59 3.80 -22.20
CA GLY A 102 -3.25 4.29 -22.59
C GLY A 102 -2.23 4.37 -21.45
N MET A 103 -2.57 3.86 -20.26
CA MET A 103 -1.60 3.66 -19.19
C MET A 103 -0.78 2.41 -19.42
N ARG A 104 0.26 2.25 -18.60
CA ARG A 104 1.08 1.05 -18.56
C ARG A 104 0.26 -0.20 -18.23
N GLU A 105 0.49 -1.28 -18.95
CA GLU A 105 -0.29 -2.53 -18.82
C GLU A 105 -0.34 -3.09 -17.39
N THR A 106 0.74 -2.92 -16.62
CA THR A 106 0.82 -3.41 -15.25
C THR A 106 -0.17 -2.74 -14.29
N LEU A 107 -0.61 -1.51 -14.58
CA LEU A 107 -1.58 -0.78 -13.74
C LEU A 107 -3.01 -1.33 -13.90
N TYR A 108 -3.32 -1.97 -15.03
CA TYR A 108 -4.63 -2.59 -15.26
C TYR A 108 -4.76 -3.99 -14.65
N PHE A 109 -3.68 -4.53 -14.07
CA PHE A 109 -3.73 -5.82 -13.40
C PHE A 109 -4.43 -5.68 -12.04
N LYS A 110 -5.60 -6.29 -11.92
CA LYS A 110 -6.30 -6.40 -10.62
C LYS A 110 -5.74 -7.56 -9.83
N ASP A 111 -5.11 -7.25 -8.71
CA ASP A 111 -4.62 -8.27 -7.78
C ASP A 111 -5.66 -8.61 -6.69
N ASP A 112 -5.75 -9.90 -6.35
CA ASP A 112 -6.52 -10.46 -5.23
C ASP A 112 -5.90 -11.81 -4.81
N ASP A 113 -4.57 -11.94 -4.93
CA ASP A 113 -3.82 -13.15 -4.63
C ASP A 113 -3.32 -13.17 -3.18
N ALA A 114 -3.73 -14.18 -2.39
CA ALA A 114 -3.36 -14.27 -0.98
C ALA A 114 -1.86 -14.42 -0.73
N ARG A 115 -1.10 -14.90 -1.71
CA ARG A 115 0.37 -14.98 -1.61
C ARG A 115 0.97 -13.58 -1.58
N LEU A 116 0.43 -12.68 -2.39
CA LEU A 116 0.86 -11.29 -2.46
C LEU A 116 0.41 -10.50 -1.23
N SER A 117 -0.66 -10.92 -0.55
CA SER A 117 -1.02 -10.37 0.75
C SER A 117 0.08 -10.56 1.80
N PHE A 118 0.59 -11.78 1.94
CA PHE A 118 1.67 -12.06 2.89
C PHE A 118 3.02 -11.52 2.43
N LEU A 119 3.32 -11.60 1.13
CA LEU A 119 4.66 -11.26 0.62
C LEU A 119 4.86 -9.77 0.33
N MET A 120 3.79 -9.05 0.04
CA MET A 120 3.82 -7.67 -0.46
C MET A 120 2.80 -6.76 0.21
N GLY A 121 2.05 -7.23 1.21
CA GLY A 121 1.07 -6.41 1.93
C GLY A 121 -0.24 -6.18 1.15
N ASN A 122 -0.46 -6.87 0.03
CA ASN A 122 -1.65 -6.62 -0.79
C ASN A 122 -2.95 -7.03 -0.07
N TYR A 123 -3.99 -6.21 -0.20
CA TYR A 123 -5.27 -6.50 0.42
C TYR A 123 -6.08 -7.48 -0.43
N ILE A 124 -6.56 -8.56 0.20
CA ILE A 124 -7.40 -9.58 -0.46
C ILE A 124 -8.84 -9.56 0.04
N THR A 125 -9.77 -9.77 -0.86
CA THR A 125 -11.21 -9.86 -0.57
C THR A 125 -11.62 -11.24 -0.04
N LEU A 126 -10.70 -12.19 0.03
CA LEU A 126 -10.92 -13.61 0.33
C LEU A 126 -11.82 -14.35 -0.69
N THR A 127 -12.40 -13.68 -1.68
CA THR A 127 -13.37 -14.30 -2.62
C THR A 127 -12.71 -15.24 -3.63
N ASN A 128 -11.47 -14.95 -4.00
CA ASN A 128 -10.66 -15.77 -4.89
C ASN A 128 -10.09 -17.03 -4.21
N LEU A 129 -10.22 -17.16 -2.88
CA LEU A 129 -9.72 -18.31 -2.15
C LEU A 129 -10.66 -19.52 -2.30
N SER A 130 -10.09 -20.65 -2.70
CA SER A 130 -10.74 -21.95 -2.55
C SER A 130 -10.64 -22.46 -1.11
N SER A 131 -11.50 -23.39 -0.70
CA SER A 131 -11.41 -24.03 0.63
C SER A 131 -10.05 -24.70 0.87
N ARG A 132 -9.42 -25.20 -0.20
CA ARG A 132 -8.05 -25.76 -0.15
C ARG A 132 -7.03 -24.69 0.21
N GLU A 133 -7.16 -23.49 -0.34
CA GLU A 133 -6.23 -22.38 -0.09
C GLU A 133 -6.43 -21.78 1.29
N LEU A 134 -7.67 -21.64 1.73
CA LEU A 134 -7.98 -21.24 3.10
C LEU A 134 -7.33 -22.20 4.11
N LYS A 135 -7.49 -23.51 3.89
CA LYS A 135 -6.84 -24.52 4.71
C LYS A 135 -5.32 -24.41 4.65
N ARG A 136 -4.75 -24.15 3.49
CA ARG A 136 -3.30 -23.98 3.30
C ARG A 136 -2.76 -22.77 4.07
N ILE A 137 -3.49 -21.65 4.10
CA ILE A 137 -3.15 -20.48 4.93
C ILE A 137 -3.08 -20.87 6.41
N ILE A 138 -4.05 -21.65 6.88
CA ILE A 138 -4.12 -22.15 8.26
C ILE A 138 -2.99 -23.14 8.56
N ASP A 139 -2.79 -24.15 7.71
CA ASP A 139 -1.80 -25.22 7.89
C ASP A 139 -0.36 -24.65 7.90
N LEU A 140 -0.08 -23.66 7.06
CA LEU A 140 1.21 -22.98 6.99
C LEU A 140 1.34 -21.80 7.96
N ARG A 141 0.28 -21.47 8.73
CA ARG A 141 0.21 -20.32 9.64
C ARG A 141 0.66 -19.00 9.02
N ILE A 142 0.16 -18.73 7.81
CA ILE A 142 0.51 -17.51 7.08
C ILE A 142 -0.13 -16.31 7.77
N SER A 143 0.67 -15.51 8.46
CA SER A 143 0.23 -14.39 9.28
C SER A 143 1.33 -13.33 9.37
N PRO A 144 1.01 -12.02 9.38
CA PRO A 144 -0.33 -11.44 9.19
C PRO A 144 -0.80 -11.51 7.74
N ILE A 145 -2.11 -11.33 7.52
CA ILE A 145 -2.70 -11.14 6.19
C ILE A 145 -3.54 -9.86 6.14
N ASN A 146 -3.61 -9.24 4.96
CA ASN A 146 -4.34 -7.99 4.76
C ASN A 146 -5.68 -8.26 4.07
N VAL A 147 -6.81 -7.91 4.71
CA VAL A 147 -8.16 -8.30 4.29
C VAL A 147 -9.02 -7.09 3.92
N SER A 148 -9.52 -7.08 2.71
CA SER A 148 -10.50 -6.12 2.19
C SER A 148 -11.93 -6.54 2.57
N VAL A 149 -12.44 -5.98 3.68
CA VAL A 149 -13.72 -6.40 4.29
C VAL A 149 -14.90 -5.66 3.67
N HIS A 150 -14.83 -4.32 3.66
CA HIS A 150 -15.84 -3.36 3.19
C HIS A 150 -17.20 -3.38 3.90
N ALA A 151 -17.79 -4.55 4.18
CA ALA A 151 -19.04 -4.69 4.92
C ALA A 151 -19.12 -6.05 5.60
N ALA A 152 -19.67 -6.16 6.80
CA ALA A 152 -19.93 -7.45 7.45
C ALA A 152 -21.23 -8.10 6.98
N ASN A 153 -22.20 -7.31 6.53
CA ASN A 153 -23.45 -7.77 5.95
C ASN A 153 -23.18 -8.61 4.68
N PRO A 154 -23.53 -9.92 4.65
CA PRO A 154 -23.19 -10.83 3.55
C PRO A 154 -23.76 -10.39 2.19
N GLU A 155 -25.04 -9.98 2.15
CA GLU A 155 -25.71 -9.57 0.93
C GLU A 155 -25.13 -8.26 0.40
N LEU A 156 -24.92 -7.28 1.29
CA LEU A 156 -24.31 -6.01 0.93
C LEU A 156 -22.89 -6.24 0.40
N ARG A 157 -22.07 -7.02 1.11
CA ARG A 157 -20.69 -7.33 0.70
C ARG A 157 -20.64 -7.99 -0.67
N ALA A 158 -21.49 -8.99 -0.91
CA ALA A 158 -21.57 -9.66 -2.21
C ALA A 158 -21.96 -8.69 -3.34
N SER A 159 -22.92 -7.80 -3.09
CA SER A 159 -23.34 -6.78 -4.06
C SER A 159 -22.23 -5.75 -4.35
N MET A 160 -21.55 -5.26 -3.30
CA MET A 160 -20.47 -4.28 -3.43
C MET A 160 -19.28 -4.82 -4.19
N LEU A 161 -18.94 -6.12 -4.02
CA LEU A 161 -17.86 -6.79 -4.73
C LEU A 161 -18.27 -7.28 -6.13
N GLY A 162 -19.56 -7.29 -6.45
CA GLY A 162 -20.08 -7.89 -7.69
C GLY A 162 -19.78 -9.39 -7.78
N ASN A 163 -19.68 -10.09 -6.64
CA ASN A 163 -19.32 -11.50 -6.55
C ASN A 163 -20.11 -12.20 -5.42
N PRO A 164 -20.92 -13.23 -5.73
CA PRO A 164 -21.70 -13.96 -4.72
C PRO A 164 -20.85 -14.57 -3.60
N ARG A 165 -19.60 -14.99 -3.91
CA ARG A 165 -18.65 -15.49 -2.89
C ARG A 165 -18.24 -14.43 -1.87
N GLY A 166 -18.56 -13.17 -2.13
CA GLY A 166 -18.43 -12.08 -1.16
C GLY A 166 -19.21 -12.33 0.13
N ALA A 167 -20.33 -13.05 0.07
CA ALA A 167 -21.16 -13.33 1.24
C ALA A 167 -20.44 -14.18 2.31
N GLU A 168 -19.48 -15.01 1.90
CA GLU A 168 -18.73 -15.92 2.79
C GLU A 168 -17.58 -15.23 3.54
N GLY A 169 -17.35 -13.92 3.32
CA GLY A 169 -16.17 -13.21 3.82
C GLY A 169 -15.99 -13.31 5.34
N MET A 170 -17.03 -12.96 6.10
CA MET A 170 -16.99 -12.98 7.56
C MET A 170 -16.84 -14.40 8.14
N GLU A 171 -17.43 -15.41 7.50
CA GLU A 171 -17.25 -16.81 7.91
C GLU A 171 -15.79 -17.25 7.74
N ARG A 172 -15.17 -16.90 6.62
CA ARG A 172 -13.76 -17.21 6.35
C ARG A 172 -12.83 -16.48 7.33
N MET A 173 -13.12 -15.22 7.66
CA MET A 173 -12.37 -14.48 8.68
C MET A 173 -12.49 -15.12 10.07
N ARG A 174 -13.68 -15.59 10.47
CA ARG A 174 -13.85 -16.33 11.72
C ARG A 174 -13.02 -17.61 11.75
N ALA A 175 -12.95 -18.34 10.63
CA ALA A 175 -12.11 -19.54 10.53
C ALA A 175 -10.61 -19.22 10.65
N LEU A 176 -10.16 -18.10 10.07
CA LEU A 176 -8.78 -17.62 10.18
C LEU A 176 -8.44 -17.16 11.60
N ALA A 177 -9.34 -16.40 12.23
CA ALA A 177 -9.20 -15.98 13.62
C ALA A 177 -9.15 -17.18 14.58
N ALA A 178 -10.02 -18.18 14.40
CA ALA A 178 -10.00 -19.41 15.18
C ALA A 178 -8.69 -20.22 15.03
N ALA A 179 -7.95 -20.02 13.93
CA ALA A 179 -6.64 -20.60 13.68
C ALA A 179 -5.47 -19.74 14.20
N GLY A 180 -5.74 -18.58 14.82
CA GLY A 180 -4.73 -17.65 15.32
C GLY A 180 -4.03 -16.84 14.23
N ILE A 181 -4.65 -16.68 13.06
CA ILE A 181 -4.10 -15.86 11.97
C ILE A 181 -4.47 -14.40 12.21
N VAL A 182 -3.45 -13.57 12.44
CA VAL A 182 -3.59 -12.10 12.54
C VAL A 182 -3.96 -11.49 11.18
N MET A 183 -4.90 -10.56 11.20
CA MET A 183 -5.50 -9.89 10.06
C MET A 183 -5.49 -8.37 10.25
N ASN A 184 -4.98 -7.66 9.25
CA ASN A 184 -5.14 -6.21 9.13
C ASN A 184 -6.22 -5.95 8.08
N CYS A 185 -7.27 -5.21 8.44
CA CYS A 185 -8.45 -5.05 7.60
C CYS A 185 -8.53 -3.65 6.97
N GLN A 186 -9.24 -3.56 5.85
CA GLN A 186 -9.59 -2.29 5.22
C GLN A 186 -11.09 -2.23 4.95
N ILE A 187 -11.67 -1.05 5.18
CA ILE A 187 -13.02 -0.66 4.80
C ILE A 187 -12.93 0.54 3.87
N VAL A 188 -13.28 0.33 2.60
CA VAL A 188 -13.53 1.42 1.64
C VAL A 188 -14.98 1.86 1.80
N LEU A 189 -15.19 3.04 2.37
CA LEU A 189 -16.51 3.61 2.55
C LEU A 189 -17.05 4.18 1.24
N CYS A 190 -18.28 3.83 0.93
CA CYS A 190 -19.06 4.31 -0.20
C CYS A 190 -20.34 4.96 0.32
N PRO A 191 -20.55 6.28 0.12
CA PRO A 191 -21.72 6.98 0.63
C PRO A 191 -23.04 6.35 0.16
N GLY A 192 -23.93 6.02 1.10
CA GLY A 192 -25.23 5.41 0.83
C GLY A 192 -25.20 3.89 0.62
N LEU A 193 -24.07 3.23 0.83
CA LEU A 193 -23.94 1.76 0.73
C LEU A 193 -23.54 1.13 2.06
N ASN A 194 -22.32 1.39 2.53
CA ASN A 194 -21.71 0.79 3.72
C ASN A 194 -21.26 1.82 4.76
N ASP A 195 -21.86 3.02 4.73
CA ASP A 195 -21.70 4.05 5.75
C ASP A 195 -22.77 3.94 6.86
N ARG A 196 -22.65 4.76 7.91
CA ARG A 196 -23.63 4.88 9.01
C ARG A 196 -23.89 3.54 9.71
N GLU A 197 -25.14 3.05 9.69
CA GLU A 197 -25.54 1.85 10.43
C GLU A 197 -24.77 0.60 9.99
N GLU A 198 -24.54 0.44 8.70
CA GLU A 198 -23.76 -0.70 8.16
C GLU A 198 -22.27 -0.59 8.54
N LEU A 199 -21.74 0.62 8.68
CA LEU A 199 -20.39 0.82 9.22
C LEU A 199 -20.32 0.40 10.69
N SER A 200 -21.26 0.83 11.54
CA SER A 200 -21.31 0.42 12.95
C SER A 200 -21.34 -1.10 13.08
N ARG A 201 -22.25 -1.74 12.34
CA ARG A 201 -22.35 -3.21 12.32
C ARG A 201 -21.03 -3.87 11.92
N THR A 202 -20.39 -3.35 10.88
CA THR A 202 -19.12 -3.89 10.39
C THR A 202 -18.01 -3.76 11.44
N MET A 203 -17.92 -2.60 12.11
CA MET A 203 -16.94 -2.39 13.18
C MET A 203 -17.20 -3.31 14.38
N GLU A 204 -18.45 -3.51 14.78
CA GLU A 204 -18.83 -4.43 15.86
C GLU A 204 -18.45 -5.88 15.55
N GLU A 205 -18.76 -6.37 14.35
CA GLU A 205 -18.43 -7.73 13.94
C GLU A 205 -16.90 -7.96 13.81
N LEU A 206 -16.15 -6.95 13.38
CA LEU A 206 -14.69 -7.02 13.31
C LEU A 206 -14.04 -6.94 14.70
N ALA A 207 -14.53 -6.06 15.58
CA ALA A 207 -14.05 -5.96 16.95
C ALA A 207 -14.27 -7.24 17.77
N ALA A 208 -15.30 -8.02 17.42
CA ALA A 208 -15.54 -9.33 18.02
C ALA A 208 -14.47 -10.39 17.66
N LEU A 209 -13.63 -10.13 16.65
CA LEU A 209 -12.53 -10.98 16.23
C LEU A 209 -11.17 -10.52 16.76
N TYR A 210 -11.12 -9.56 17.68
CA TYR A 210 -9.90 -9.17 18.37
C TYR A 210 -9.42 -10.30 19.31
N PRO A 211 -8.11 -10.60 19.40
CA PRO A 211 -6.97 -9.86 18.85
C PRO A 211 -6.56 -10.22 17.41
N GLU A 212 -7.19 -11.22 16.79
CA GLU A 212 -6.81 -11.65 15.44
C GLU A 212 -7.14 -10.61 14.38
N VAL A 213 -8.20 -9.81 14.53
CA VAL A 213 -8.31 -8.54 13.79
C VAL A 213 -7.55 -7.47 14.58
N ALA A 214 -6.28 -7.26 14.20
CA ALA A 214 -5.37 -6.38 14.92
C ALA A 214 -5.58 -4.90 14.59
N SER A 215 -5.86 -4.58 13.32
CA SER A 215 -6.07 -3.21 12.89
C SER A 215 -7.04 -3.12 11.72
N VAL A 216 -7.74 -2.01 11.57
CA VAL A 216 -8.73 -1.74 10.54
C VAL A 216 -8.60 -0.30 10.05
N SER A 217 -8.22 -0.10 8.78
CA SER A 217 -8.22 1.22 8.16
C SER A 217 -9.58 1.52 7.52
N VAL A 218 -10.13 2.71 7.77
CA VAL A 218 -11.36 3.22 7.16
C VAL A 218 -11.01 4.34 6.19
N VAL A 219 -11.16 4.07 4.89
CA VAL A 219 -10.77 4.97 3.78
C VAL A 219 -12.01 5.41 3.00
N PRO A 220 -12.07 6.64 2.46
CA PRO A 220 -13.15 7.04 1.57
C PRO A 220 -12.94 6.44 0.17
N VAL A 221 -14.02 6.28 -0.59
CA VAL A 221 -13.90 5.85 -1.99
C VAL A 221 -13.21 6.91 -2.86
N GLY A 222 -12.17 6.49 -3.59
CA GLY A 222 -11.52 7.28 -4.64
C GLY A 222 -12.26 7.13 -5.98
N LEU A 223 -12.67 8.27 -6.56
CA LEU A 223 -13.42 8.31 -7.81
C LEU A 223 -12.70 9.15 -8.85
N THR A 224 -12.39 8.54 -9.99
CA THR A 224 -11.85 9.25 -11.17
C THR A 224 -13.01 9.76 -12.04
N LYS A 225 -12.70 10.62 -13.02
CA LYS A 225 -13.65 11.05 -14.06
C LYS A 225 -13.96 9.96 -15.10
N HIS A 226 -13.16 8.89 -15.14
CA HIS A 226 -13.26 7.82 -16.15
C HIS A 226 -14.12 6.66 -15.61
N ARG A 227 -15.39 6.93 -15.31
CA ARG A 227 -16.33 5.97 -14.71
C ARG A 227 -17.55 5.66 -15.57
N GLU A 228 -17.47 5.89 -16.87
CA GLU A 228 -18.59 5.62 -17.78
C GLU A 228 -18.95 4.12 -17.77
N GLY A 229 -20.23 3.81 -17.55
CA GLY A 229 -20.73 2.43 -17.47
C GLY A 229 -20.48 1.71 -16.13
N LEU A 230 -19.86 2.36 -15.14
CA LEU A 230 -19.68 1.81 -13.79
C LEU A 230 -20.84 2.16 -12.86
N TYR A 231 -20.90 1.50 -11.70
CA TYR A 231 -21.91 1.80 -10.68
C TYR A 231 -21.86 3.29 -10.29
N PRO A 232 -23.01 3.99 -10.24
CA PRO A 232 -23.06 5.42 -9.97
C PRO A 232 -22.72 5.69 -8.50
N LEU A 233 -21.45 5.99 -8.24
CA LEU A 233 -20.95 6.44 -6.94
C LEU A 233 -20.72 7.95 -6.95
N ARG A 234 -20.83 8.56 -5.77
CA ARG A 234 -20.49 9.95 -5.52
C ARG A 234 -19.38 10.05 -4.47
N PRO A 235 -18.55 11.11 -4.51
CA PRO A 235 -17.55 11.33 -3.48
C PRO A 235 -18.21 11.68 -2.15
N PHE A 236 -17.46 11.51 -1.05
CA PHE A 236 -17.86 11.98 0.27
C PHE A 236 -17.99 13.49 0.32
N GLY A 237 -19.10 13.99 0.86
CA GLY A 237 -19.22 15.39 1.26
C GLY A 237 -18.50 15.68 2.58
N ARG A 238 -18.29 16.96 2.88
CA ARG A 238 -17.64 17.41 4.13
C ARG A 238 -18.36 16.92 5.39
N GLU A 239 -19.69 17.07 5.43
CA GLU A 239 -20.49 16.68 6.60
C GLU A 239 -20.49 15.17 6.82
N GLU A 240 -20.56 14.40 5.74
CA GLU A 240 -20.53 12.93 5.76
C GLU A 240 -19.16 12.39 6.18
N ALA A 241 -18.08 13.01 5.69
CA ALA A 241 -16.72 12.68 6.14
C ALA A 241 -16.56 12.98 7.64
N ALA A 242 -17.07 14.11 8.11
CA ALA A 242 -17.02 14.46 9.53
C ALA A 242 -17.83 13.49 10.41
N GLU A 243 -18.97 13.00 9.91
CA GLU A 243 -19.76 11.97 10.61
C GLU A 243 -19.04 10.63 10.66
N ALA A 244 -18.45 10.19 9.54
CA ALA A 244 -17.67 8.96 9.50
C ALA A 244 -16.47 9.01 10.47
N VAL A 245 -15.73 10.13 10.49
CA VAL A 245 -14.62 10.34 11.45
C VAL A 245 -15.12 10.24 12.89
N ARG A 246 -16.19 10.96 13.25
CA ARG A 246 -16.76 10.88 14.61
C ARG A 246 -17.15 9.45 14.98
N GLN A 247 -17.81 8.74 14.07
CA GLN A 247 -18.30 7.39 14.31
C GLN A 247 -17.14 6.42 14.56
N VAL A 248 -16.09 6.47 13.74
CA VAL A 248 -14.90 5.62 13.86
C VAL A 248 -14.09 5.99 15.10
N ASP A 249 -13.88 7.28 15.37
CA ASP A 249 -13.09 7.73 16.54
C ASP A 249 -13.76 7.32 17.85
N LEU A 250 -15.08 7.50 17.99
CA LEU A 250 -15.83 7.07 19.18
C LEU A 250 -15.74 5.55 19.38
N PHE A 251 -15.85 4.77 18.30
CA PHE A 251 -15.72 3.32 18.37
C PHE A 251 -14.29 2.89 18.72
N GLY A 252 -13.30 3.59 18.18
CA GLY A 252 -11.89 3.39 18.50
C GLY A 252 -11.57 3.66 19.98
N GLU A 253 -12.13 4.73 20.58
CA GLU A 253 -11.98 4.99 22.02
C GLU A 253 -12.58 3.86 22.88
N ALA A 254 -13.73 3.33 22.46
CA ALA A 254 -14.36 2.20 23.14
C ALA A 254 -13.50 0.92 23.03
N CYS A 255 -12.87 0.69 21.87
CA CYS A 255 -11.91 -0.40 21.68
C CYS A 255 -10.66 -0.21 22.54
N LEU A 256 -10.09 0.99 22.59
CA LEU A 256 -8.92 1.31 23.41
C LEU A 256 -9.20 1.01 24.89
N SER A 257 -10.38 1.40 25.38
CA SER A 257 -10.81 1.13 26.76
C SER A 257 -11.02 -0.36 27.05
N ARG A 258 -11.42 -1.16 26.05
CA ARG A 258 -11.75 -2.59 26.20
C ARG A 258 -10.56 -3.52 25.97
N PHE A 259 -9.70 -3.17 25.02
CA PHE A 259 -8.67 -4.05 24.47
C PHE A 259 -7.25 -3.52 24.66
N GLY A 260 -7.09 -2.24 25.03
CA GLY A 260 -5.79 -1.58 25.09
C GLY A 260 -5.24 -1.15 23.73
N SER A 261 -6.01 -1.30 22.65
CA SER A 261 -5.72 -0.77 21.31
C SER A 261 -7.01 -0.24 20.68
N ARG A 262 -6.89 0.81 19.88
CA ARG A 262 -7.96 1.49 19.16
C ARG A 262 -8.57 0.60 18.08
N VAL A 263 -7.77 -0.27 17.46
CA VAL A 263 -8.14 -1.21 16.37
C VAL A 263 -8.62 -0.51 15.08
N PHE A 264 -9.43 0.55 15.14
CA PHE A 264 -10.02 1.23 13.99
C PHE A 264 -9.42 2.63 13.81
N PHE A 265 -9.00 2.94 12.58
CA PHE A 265 -8.35 4.19 12.26
C PHE A 265 -8.93 4.80 10.98
N CYS A 266 -9.26 6.07 11.00
CA CYS A 266 -9.61 6.81 9.80
C CYS A 266 -8.37 7.19 8.99
N ALA A 267 -8.48 7.10 7.67
CA ALA A 267 -7.47 7.65 6.78
C ALA A 267 -7.43 9.18 6.86
N ASP A 268 -6.24 9.75 6.68
CA ASP A 268 -6.00 11.20 6.74
C ASP A 268 -6.90 11.96 5.76
N GLU A 269 -7.24 11.34 4.62
CA GLU A 269 -8.16 11.92 3.63
C GLU A 269 -9.54 12.26 4.21
N LEU A 270 -10.08 11.45 5.14
CA LEU A 270 -11.36 11.75 5.77
C LEU A 270 -11.29 13.01 6.64
N TYR A 271 -10.21 13.18 7.41
CA TYR A 271 -9.98 14.39 8.21
C TYR A 271 -9.82 15.63 7.32
N LEU A 272 -9.07 15.51 6.22
CA LEU A 272 -8.91 16.60 5.26
C LEU A 272 -10.24 16.99 4.60
N LYS A 273 -11.03 16.01 4.12
CA LYS A 273 -12.35 16.28 3.52
C LYS A 273 -13.34 16.88 4.53
N ALA A 274 -13.29 16.46 5.78
CA ALA A 274 -14.09 17.01 6.87
C ALA A 274 -13.64 18.43 7.30
N ASN A 275 -12.43 18.85 6.90
CA ASN A 275 -11.72 20.02 7.41
C ASN A 275 -11.58 19.96 8.94
N LEU A 276 -11.14 18.81 9.43
CA LEU A 276 -10.81 18.55 10.83
C LEU A 276 -9.29 18.52 11.01
N SER A 277 -8.84 18.78 12.24
CA SER A 277 -7.43 18.61 12.58
C SER A 277 -7.10 17.12 12.68
N LEU A 278 -5.88 16.75 12.29
CA LEU A 278 -5.40 15.39 12.44
C LEU A 278 -5.24 15.05 13.93
N PRO A 279 -5.57 13.82 14.36
CA PRO A 279 -5.28 13.34 15.71
C PRO A 279 -3.79 13.49 16.09
N PRO A 280 -3.45 13.51 17.39
CA PRO A 280 -2.05 13.54 17.83
C PRO A 280 -1.35 12.19 17.56
N GLU A 281 -0.03 12.12 17.75
CA GLU A 281 0.77 10.92 17.43
C GLU A 281 0.31 9.67 18.19
N GLU A 282 -0.08 9.81 19.46
CA GLU A 282 -0.53 8.69 20.30
C GLU A 282 -1.81 8.02 19.79
N TYR A 283 -2.60 8.72 18.96
CA TYR A 283 -3.78 8.13 18.33
C TYR A 283 -3.44 6.97 17.40
N TYR A 284 -2.27 7.03 16.75
CA TYR A 284 -1.89 6.13 15.66
C TYR A 284 -1.14 4.87 16.12
N GLU A 285 -0.83 4.75 17.42
CA GLU A 285 -0.08 3.63 18.00
C GLU A 285 1.24 3.41 17.23
N ASP A 286 1.51 2.19 16.75
CA ASP A 286 2.69 1.87 15.95
C ASP A 286 2.47 2.06 14.43
N TYR A 287 1.53 2.92 14.03
CA TYR A 287 1.16 3.17 12.62
C TYR A 287 0.83 1.90 11.80
N PRO A 288 -0.06 1.00 12.28
CA PRO A 288 -0.30 -0.30 11.66
C PRO A 288 -0.90 -0.25 10.24
N GLN A 289 -1.37 0.92 9.81
CA GLN A 289 -2.14 1.13 8.59
C GLN A 289 -1.57 2.27 7.71
N LEU A 290 -0.29 2.60 7.86
CA LEU A 290 0.37 3.69 7.14
C LEU A 290 0.21 3.57 5.62
N GLU A 291 0.34 2.36 5.08
CA GLU A 291 0.18 2.06 3.64
C GLU A 291 -1.23 2.36 3.10
N ASN A 292 -2.24 2.45 3.97
CA ASN A 292 -3.63 2.78 3.63
C ASN A 292 -3.97 4.27 3.85
N GLY A 293 -2.97 5.13 4.00
CA GLY A 293 -3.20 6.55 4.19
C GLY A 293 -3.62 6.94 5.60
N VAL A 294 -3.33 6.10 6.60
CA VAL A 294 -3.61 6.38 8.01
C VAL A 294 -2.34 6.92 8.68
N GLY A 295 -2.36 8.19 9.10
CA GLY A 295 -1.27 8.78 9.88
C GLY A 295 -0.06 9.23 9.07
N MET A 296 -0.10 9.14 7.74
CA MET A 296 0.97 9.58 6.86
C MET A 296 1.35 11.04 7.08
N LEU A 297 0.36 11.92 7.21
CA LEU A 297 0.58 13.35 7.43
C LEU A 297 1.10 13.62 8.83
N ARG A 298 0.57 12.93 9.85
CA ARG A 298 1.05 13.08 11.23
C ARG A 298 2.51 12.65 11.36
N LEU A 299 2.87 11.50 10.79
CA LEU A 299 4.26 11.02 10.78
C LEU A 299 5.17 11.99 10.03
N LEU A 300 4.75 12.47 8.85
CA LEU A 300 5.49 13.48 8.08
C LEU A 300 5.78 14.73 8.91
N GLU A 301 4.80 15.24 9.67
CA GLU A 301 4.99 16.41 10.54
C GLU A 301 5.95 16.12 11.69
N ALA A 302 5.81 14.98 12.37
CA ALA A 302 6.68 14.60 13.48
C ALA A 302 8.15 14.48 13.04
N GLU A 303 8.40 13.74 11.95
CA GLU A 303 9.75 13.58 11.38
C GLU A 303 10.32 14.90 10.87
N PHE A 304 9.48 15.75 10.27
CA PHE A 304 9.90 17.06 9.76
C PHE A 304 10.32 17.98 10.89
N LEU A 305 9.53 18.07 11.96
CA LEU A 305 9.85 18.89 13.13
C LEU A 305 11.12 18.40 13.84
N ALA A 306 11.27 17.08 14.03
CA ALA A 306 12.48 16.50 14.60
C ALA A 306 13.71 16.83 13.75
N ALA A 307 13.61 16.70 12.42
CA ALA A 307 14.70 17.03 11.52
C ALA A 307 15.04 18.52 11.52
N LEU A 308 14.04 19.42 11.63
CA LEU A 308 14.28 20.87 11.73
C LEU A 308 15.12 21.25 12.95
N GLU A 309 14.97 20.56 14.09
CA GLU A 309 15.77 20.82 15.29
C GLU A 309 17.27 20.50 15.09
N GLU A 310 17.58 19.57 14.18
CA GLU A 310 18.96 19.18 13.84
C GLU A 310 19.60 20.14 12.82
N ILE A 311 18.82 21.02 12.19
CA ILE A 311 19.34 21.91 11.14
C ILE A 311 20.20 23.01 11.76
N PRO A 312 21.45 23.18 11.31
CA PRO A 312 22.32 24.23 11.82
C PRO A 312 21.69 25.61 11.63
N PRO A 313 21.79 26.54 12.62
CA PRO A 313 21.32 27.92 12.46
C PRO A 313 21.96 28.68 11.29
N SER A 314 23.10 28.21 10.79
CA SER A 314 23.79 28.74 9.62
C SER A 314 23.27 28.20 8.28
N ALA A 315 22.34 27.24 8.29
CA ALA A 315 21.77 26.68 7.08
C ALA A 315 20.97 27.75 6.33
N VAL A 316 21.18 27.82 5.01
CA VAL A 316 20.50 28.77 4.13
C VAL A 316 19.59 27.99 3.21
N CYS A 317 18.29 28.28 3.27
CA CYS A 317 17.36 27.76 2.29
C CYS A 317 17.44 28.60 1.01
N ARG A 318 17.78 27.96 -0.11
CA ARG A 318 17.70 28.63 -1.42
C ARG A 318 16.25 28.63 -1.92
N PRO A 319 15.82 29.66 -2.66
CA PRO A 319 14.48 29.74 -3.22
C PRO A 319 14.11 28.45 -3.96
N CYS A 320 13.04 27.79 -3.55
CA CYS A 320 12.56 26.57 -4.18
C CYS A 320 11.03 26.48 -4.15
N SER A 321 10.48 25.52 -4.89
CA SER A 321 9.06 25.20 -4.83
C SER A 321 8.86 23.73 -4.53
N VAL A 322 7.78 23.39 -3.85
CA VAL A 322 7.31 22.02 -3.66
C VAL A 322 5.99 21.87 -4.42
N ALA A 323 5.94 20.97 -5.38
CA ALA A 323 4.69 20.60 -6.03
C ALA A 323 4.07 19.37 -5.36
N THR A 324 2.77 19.42 -5.10
CA THR A 324 2.01 18.34 -4.47
C THR A 324 0.58 18.28 -4.99
N GLY A 325 -0.15 17.20 -4.66
CA GLY A 325 -1.59 17.14 -4.86
C GLY A 325 -2.33 18.18 -3.99
N VAL A 326 -3.52 18.61 -4.45
CA VAL A 326 -4.31 19.67 -3.80
C VAL A 326 -4.60 19.37 -2.32
N ALA A 327 -4.85 18.10 -1.96
CA ALA A 327 -5.22 17.71 -0.60
C ALA A 327 -4.13 18.06 0.44
N ALA A 328 -2.86 17.78 0.10
CA ALA A 328 -1.75 17.95 1.03
C ALA A 328 -1.15 19.37 1.01
N ALA A 329 -1.49 20.20 0.01
CA ALA A 329 -0.88 21.52 -0.15
C ALA A 329 -1.06 22.45 1.07
N PRO A 330 -2.25 22.57 1.68
CA PRO A 330 -2.43 23.37 2.89
C PRO A 330 -1.61 22.85 4.08
N PHE A 331 -1.43 21.53 4.17
CA PHE A 331 -0.64 20.89 5.21
C PHE A 331 0.86 21.20 5.05
N LEU A 332 1.41 20.96 3.86
CA LEU A 332 2.82 21.28 3.57
C LEU A 332 3.11 22.78 3.73
N LYS A 333 2.15 23.64 3.38
CA LYS A 333 2.31 25.08 3.59
C LYS A 333 2.52 25.41 5.07
N ARG A 334 1.76 24.80 5.97
CA ARG A 334 1.95 24.99 7.41
C ARG A 334 3.33 24.52 7.87
N LEU A 335 3.83 23.38 7.37
CA LEU A 335 5.17 22.90 7.71
C LEU A 335 6.27 23.87 7.26
N VAL A 336 6.17 24.38 6.03
CA VAL A 336 7.10 25.41 5.53
C VAL A 336 7.00 26.71 6.33
N ASP A 337 5.78 27.15 6.67
CA ASP A 337 5.56 28.34 7.51
C ASP A 337 6.21 28.16 8.91
N LEU A 338 6.16 26.96 9.49
CA LEU A 338 6.85 26.62 10.75
C LEU A 338 8.37 26.68 10.58
N ALA A 339 8.91 26.12 9.50
CA ALA A 339 10.34 26.19 9.20
C ALA A 339 10.82 27.64 9.04
N ALA A 340 10.02 28.49 8.39
CA ALA A 340 10.32 29.91 8.23
C ALA A 340 10.32 30.70 9.55
N GLY A 341 9.55 30.24 10.54
CA GLY A 341 9.60 30.77 11.91
C GLY A 341 10.93 30.52 12.60
N SER A 342 11.55 29.36 12.35
CA SER A 342 12.84 28.97 12.92
C SER A 342 14.04 29.44 12.10
N CYS A 343 13.89 29.62 10.78
CA CYS A 343 14.93 30.10 9.89
C CYS A 343 14.39 31.12 8.86
N HIS A 344 14.82 32.38 8.99
CA HIS A 344 14.36 33.48 8.14
C HIS A 344 14.79 33.38 6.66
N THR A 345 15.66 32.44 6.30
CA THR A 345 16.09 32.24 4.92
C THR A 345 15.16 31.34 4.12
N VAL A 346 14.17 30.70 4.76
CA VAL A 346 13.20 29.82 4.08
C VAL A 346 12.36 30.62 3.08
N ASP A 347 12.64 30.39 1.80
CA ASP A 347 11.86 30.88 0.66
C ASP A 347 11.39 29.66 -0.15
N CYS A 348 10.33 29.02 0.35
CA CYS A 348 9.74 27.87 -0.31
C CYS A 348 8.26 28.08 -0.62
N ARG A 349 7.87 27.84 -1.88
CA ARG A 349 6.49 27.96 -2.34
C ARG A 349 5.83 26.59 -2.47
N ILE A 350 4.65 26.41 -1.88
CA ILE A 350 3.85 25.21 -2.09
C ILE A 350 2.93 25.42 -3.29
N LEU A 351 3.07 24.57 -4.30
CA LEU A 351 2.36 24.64 -5.57
C LEU A 351 1.39 23.44 -5.68
N PRO A 352 0.10 23.62 -5.39
CA PRO A 352 -0.89 22.57 -5.60
C PRO A 352 -1.08 22.30 -7.10
N VAL A 353 -1.02 21.04 -7.50
CA VAL A 353 -1.27 20.58 -8.86
C VAL A 353 -2.64 19.91 -8.92
N VAL A 354 -3.53 20.46 -9.75
CA VAL A 354 -4.88 19.89 -9.95
C VAL A 354 -4.76 18.69 -10.88
N ASN A 355 -5.31 17.54 -10.48
CA ASN A 355 -5.30 16.34 -11.30
C ASN A 355 -6.37 16.44 -12.39
N ARG A 356 -6.01 16.89 -13.59
CA ARG A 356 -6.93 16.94 -14.72
C ARG A 356 -6.96 15.62 -15.45
N PHE A 357 -5.92 14.82 -15.35
CA PHE A 357 -5.81 13.54 -16.03
C PHE A 357 -6.80 12.50 -15.47
N PHE A 358 -6.82 12.30 -14.15
CA PHE A 358 -7.80 11.44 -13.46
C PHE A 358 -9.08 12.17 -13.06
N GLY A 359 -9.07 13.51 -13.02
CA GLY A 359 -10.19 14.33 -12.57
C GLY A 359 -9.94 14.95 -11.19
N GLU A 360 -10.50 16.13 -10.98
CA GLU A 360 -10.13 17.01 -9.85
C GLU A 360 -10.51 16.45 -8.47
N THR A 361 -11.36 15.43 -8.43
CA THR A 361 -11.71 14.68 -7.22
C THR A 361 -10.59 13.78 -6.71
N ILE A 362 -9.57 13.51 -7.55
CA ILE A 362 -8.35 12.83 -7.18
C ILE A 362 -7.30 13.89 -6.86
N ASP A 363 -7.05 14.13 -5.58
CA ASP A 363 -6.27 15.28 -5.09
C ASP A 363 -5.00 14.88 -4.33
N VAL A 364 -4.64 13.59 -4.35
CA VAL A 364 -3.43 13.04 -3.71
C VAL A 364 -2.18 13.23 -4.58
N ALA A 365 -1.02 13.36 -3.95
CA ALA A 365 0.26 13.56 -4.64
C ALA A 365 0.62 12.40 -5.56
N GLY A 366 0.44 11.14 -5.11
CA GLY A 366 0.89 9.97 -5.87
C GLY A 366 0.16 9.68 -7.19
N LEU A 367 -0.90 10.44 -7.49
CA LEU A 367 -1.65 10.33 -8.74
C LEU A 367 -1.49 11.55 -9.66
N VAL A 368 -0.62 12.51 -9.30
CA VAL A 368 -0.25 13.64 -10.14
C VAL A 368 0.61 13.14 -11.31
N THR A 369 0.22 13.50 -12.53
CA THR A 369 0.97 13.16 -13.75
C THR A 369 1.99 14.22 -14.13
N GLY A 370 3.00 13.83 -14.91
CA GLY A 370 4.01 14.76 -15.41
C GLY A 370 3.40 15.82 -16.33
N GLY A 371 2.41 15.46 -17.15
CA GLY A 371 1.67 16.39 -18.00
C GLY A 371 0.87 17.43 -17.20
N ASP A 372 0.20 17.02 -16.12
CA ASP A 372 -0.52 17.96 -15.24
C ASP A 372 0.45 18.90 -14.52
N LEU A 373 1.61 18.38 -14.09
CA LEU A 373 2.68 19.16 -13.48
C LEU A 373 3.23 20.22 -14.46
N ILE A 374 3.66 19.80 -15.65
CA ILE A 374 4.25 20.68 -16.67
C ILE A 374 3.26 21.76 -17.09
N SER A 375 2.03 21.36 -17.44
CA SER A 375 1.04 22.30 -17.98
C SER A 375 0.62 23.40 -17.01
N GLN A 376 0.66 23.12 -15.70
CA GLN A 376 0.26 24.08 -14.66
C GLN A 376 1.41 24.96 -14.17
N LEU A 377 2.64 24.44 -14.19
CA LEU A 377 3.81 25.11 -13.63
C LEU A 377 4.68 25.82 -14.68
N SER A 378 4.51 25.53 -15.97
CA SER A 378 5.23 26.21 -17.06
C SER A 378 5.03 27.73 -17.00
N GLY A 379 6.15 28.47 -17.05
CA GLY A 379 6.15 29.94 -17.02
C GLY A 379 5.90 30.57 -15.64
N ARG A 380 5.79 29.77 -14.57
CA ARG A 380 5.75 30.28 -13.19
C ARG A 380 7.17 30.46 -12.63
N ASP A 381 7.30 31.33 -11.62
CA ASP A 381 8.53 31.41 -10.83
C ASP A 381 8.60 30.26 -9.83
N LEU A 382 9.44 29.26 -10.15
CA LEU A 382 9.64 28.05 -9.34
C LEU A 382 10.84 28.17 -8.38
N GLY A 383 11.57 29.27 -8.41
CA GLY A 383 12.87 29.40 -7.73
C GLY A 383 13.98 28.62 -8.44
N GLY A 384 14.97 28.16 -7.69
CA GLY A 384 16.13 27.44 -8.23
C GLY A 384 15.89 25.95 -8.50
N ARG A 385 14.80 25.37 -7.99
CA ARG A 385 14.45 23.95 -8.12
C ARG A 385 13.01 23.66 -7.71
N LEU A 386 12.45 22.60 -8.28
CA LEU A 386 11.15 22.05 -7.95
C LEU A 386 11.33 20.71 -7.22
N LEU A 387 10.83 20.63 -5.99
CA LEU A 387 10.76 19.42 -5.20
C LEU A 387 9.41 18.73 -5.45
N ILE A 388 9.43 17.42 -5.69
CA ILE A 388 8.23 16.60 -5.83
C ILE A 388 8.29 15.40 -4.88
N PRO A 389 7.18 14.96 -4.29
CA PRO A 389 7.14 13.69 -3.55
C PRO A 389 7.52 12.51 -4.46
N ALA A 390 8.39 11.62 -3.98
CA ALA A 390 8.83 10.44 -4.71
C ALA A 390 7.66 9.52 -5.10
N VAL A 391 6.56 9.56 -4.34
CA VAL A 391 5.31 8.84 -4.66
C VAL A 391 4.64 9.31 -5.96
N MET A 392 5.01 10.46 -6.52
CA MET A 392 4.57 10.88 -7.87
C MET A 392 5.20 10.03 -8.98
N LEU A 393 6.30 9.35 -8.68
CA LEU A 393 7.07 8.54 -9.62
C LEU A 393 6.86 7.06 -9.31
N ARG A 394 7.04 6.21 -10.32
CA ARG A 394 7.02 4.76 -10.09
C ARG A 394 8.16 4.32 -9.16
N HIS A 395 8.05 3.09 -8.67
CA HIS A 395 9.16 2.41 -8.01
C HIS A 395 10.37 2.33 -8.95
N GLY A 396 11.46 3.03 -8.59
CA GLY A 396 12.61 3.30 -9.47
C GLY A 396 12.91 4.80 -9.62
N GLY A 397 11.92 5.68 -9.38
CA GLY A 397 12.10 7.13 -9.33
C GLY A 397 12.38 7.78 -10.68
N ASP A 398 12.06 7.10 -11.78
CA ASP A 398 12.51 7.45 -13.13
C ASP A 398 11.40 7.93 -14.07
N VAL A 399 10.12 7.75 -13.70
CA VAL A 399 8.99 8.15 -14.58
C VAL A 399 7.69 8.35 -13.79
N PHE A 400 6.88 9.32 -14.25
CA PHE A 400 5.51 9.58 -13.81
C PHE A 400 4.53 8.52 -14.36
N LEU A 401 3.25 8.60 -13.98
CA LEU A 401 2.20 7.67 -14.43
C LEU A 401 1.85 7.77 -15.93
N ASP A 402 2.17 8.90 -16.55
CA ASP A 402 1.92 9.21 -17.98
C ASP A 402 3.19 9.12 -18.84
N ASP A 403 4.16 8.32 -18.41
CA ASP A 403 5.44 8.04 -19.08
C ASP A 403 6.38 9.26 -19.24
N VAL A 404 6.02 10.42 -18.69
CA VAL A 404 6.90 11.59 -18.58
C VAL A 404 8.03 11.30 -17.59
N THR A 405 9.25 11.67 -17.93
CA THR A 405 10.43 11.55 -17.06
C THR A 405 10.68 12.84 -16.26
N PRO A 406 11.34 12.77 -15.07
CA PRO A 406 11.80 13.96 -14.35
C PRO A 406 12.69 14.88 -15.21
N GLU A 407 13.49 14.32 -16.11
CA GLU A 407 14.36 15.05 -17.04
C GLU A 407 13.54 15.85 -18.07
N GLU A 408 12.49 15.25 -18.64
CA GLU A 408 11.56 15.94 -19.53
C GLU A 408 10.81 17.06 -18.80
N ALA A 409 10.33 16.79 -17.59
CA ALA A 409 9.68 17.79 -16.76
C ALA A 409 10.63 18.94 -16.41
N SER A 410 11.88 18.63 -16.05
CA SER A 410 12.91 19.62 -15.76
C SER A 410 13.22 20.48 -16.98
N SER A 411 13.34 19.87 -18.15
CA SER A 411 13.58 20.57 -19.42
C SER A 411 12.41 21.51 -19.77
N ALA A 412 11.16 21.07 -19.57
CA ALA A 412 9.97 21.86 -19.87
C ALA A 412 9.77 23.03 -18.88
N LEU A 413 10.12 22.84 -17.60
CA LEU A 413 9.94 23.83 -16.54
C LEU A 413 11.14 24.79 -16.40
N GLY A 414 12.30 24.46 -16.97
CA GLY A 414 13.50 25.29 -16.92
C GLY A 414 14.21 25.29 -15.55
N VAL A 415 13.84 24.37 -14.64
CA VAL A 415 14.46 24.20 -13.32
C VAL A 415 14.66 22.70 -13.03
N PRO A 416 15.65 22.31 -12.21
CA PRO A 416 15.79 20.94 -11.73
C PRO A 416 14.53 20.45 -11.02
N VAL A 417 14.03 19.27 -11.42
CA VAL A 417 12.93 18.58 -10.74
C VAL A 417 13.53 17.45 -9.91
N LEU A 418 13.42 17.54 -8.59
CA LEU A 418 14.04 16.61 -7.65
C LEU A 418 12.97 15.85 -6.88
N SER A 419 13.06 14.52 -6.90
CA SER A 419 12.21 13.69 -6.07
C SER A 419 12.71 13.65 -4.63
N VAL A 420 11.79 13.80 -3.69
CA VAL A 420 12.04 13.77 -2.24
C VAL A 420 11.27 12.59 -1.68
N GLN A 421 11.94 11.76 -0.89
CA GLN A 421 11.25 10.65 -0.22
C GLN A 421 10.10 11.19 0.63
N THR A 422 9.01 10.42 0.72
CA THR A 422 7.79 10.83 1.42
C THR A 422 7.94 10.64 2.94
N ASP A 423 9.02 11.19 3.48
CA ASP A 423 9.35 11.24 4.91
C ASP A 423 9.68 12.67 5.32
N GLY A 424 9.38 13.02 6.56
CA GLY A 424 9.48 14.41 7.02
C GLY A 424 10.91 14.90 7.08
N GLY A 425 11.84 14.02 7.43
CA GLY A 425 13.26 14.33 7.52
C GLY A 425 13.87 14.65 6.16
N ALA A 426 13.53 13.88 5.12
CA ALA A 426 13.95 14.13 3.75
C ALA A 426 13.37 15.42 3.22
N LEU A 427 12.11 15.76 3.54
CA LEU A 427 11.55 17.06 3.19
C LEU A 427 12.34 18.21 3.83
N ALA A 428 12.63 18.13 5.13
CA ALA A 428 13.42 19.14 5.84
C ALA A 428 14.82 19.27 5.21
N LYS A 429 15.55 18.16 5.05
CA LYS A 429 16.88 18.14 4.41
C LYS A 429 16.85 18.68 2.98
N ALA A 430 15.83 18.30 2.20
CA ALA A 430 15.65 18.79 0.85
C ALA A 430 15.48 20.32 0.84
N LEU A 431 14.72 20.92 1.75
CA LEU A 431 14.56 22.37 1.84
C LEU A 431 15.90 23.10 2.08
N PHE A 432 16.81 22.53 2.87
CA PHE A 432 18.08 23.16 3.25
C PHE A 432 19.32 22.68 2.47
N GLU A 433 19.17 21.73 1.53
CA GLU A 433 20.28 21.14 0.76
C GLU A 433 21.35 20.44 1.62
N ILE A 434 20.91 19.66 2.63
CA ILE A 434 21.79 18.96 3.59
C ILE A 434 21.74 17.45 3.42
#